data_AF-A0A268EVT7-F1
#
_entry.id   AF-A0A268EVT7-F1
#
_cell.length_a   1.000
_cell.length_b   1.000
_cell.length_c   1.000
_cell.angle_alpha   90.00
_cell.angle_beta   90.00
_cell.angle_gamma   90.00
#
_symmetry.space_group_name_H-M   'P 1'
#
loop_
_entity.id
_entity.type
_entity.pdbx_description
1 polymer ?
#
loop_
_entity_poly.entity_id
_entity_poly.type
_entity_poly.pdbx_seq_one_letter_code
_entity_poly.pdbx_strand_id
1 'polypeptide(L)'
;MAVLLPLQVFSLAPNVGKSYYENLNGGADAAVTVNNLSEFDVALVITSVNAPVQTYVIPGNNSLTLVVPRLLVAALLTGAVPAFGTIQVVSAQL
;
A
#
# COMPACT_ATOMS: atom_id res chain seq x y z
N MET A 1 7.53 5.34 18.45
CA MET A 1 6.71 6.57 18.24
C MET A 1 6.06 6.43 16.88
N ALA A 2 4.82 6.88 16.67
CA ALA A 2 4.23 6.81 15.33
C ALA A 2 4.76 7.95 14.47
N VAL A 3 5.28 7.63 13.30
CA VAL A 3 5.74 8.56 12.28
C VAL A 3 4.76 8.50 11.11
N LEU A 4 4.15 9.64 10.81
CA LEU A 4 3.36 9.80 9.59
C LEU A 4 4.34 10.06 8.43
N LEU A 5 4.39 9.14 7.47
CA LEU A 5 5.14 9.35 6.24
C LEU A 5 4.39 10.32 5.33
N PRO A 6 5.10 11.05 4.44
CA PRO A 6 4.45 11.93 3.47
C PRO A 6 3.36 11.20 2.68
N LEU A 7 2.22 11.86 2.48
CA LEU A 7 1.18 11.37 1.58
C LEU A 7 1.77 11.24 0.17
N GLN A 8 1.60 10.09 -0.46
CA GLN A 8 2.11 9.83 -1.80
C GLN A 8 0.95 9.74 -2.79
N VAL A 9 1.07 10.47 -3.90
CA VAL A 9 0.16 10.35 -5.05
C VAL A 9 0.68 9.22 -5.95
N PHE A 10 -0.22 8.36 -6.41
CA PHE A 10 0.11 7.36 -7.42
C PHE A 10 -0.67 7.57 -8.71
N SER A 11 0.00 7.27 -9.82
CA SER A 11 -0.60 7.10 -11.14
C SER A 11 0.18 5.97 -11.81
N LEU A 12 -0.48 4.83 -11.96
CA LEU A 12 0.10 3.60 -12.45
C LEU A 12 -0.51 3.26 -13.81
N ALA A 13 0.35 3.02 -14.79
CA ALA A 13 -0.06 2.51 -16.10
C ALA A 13 -0.48 1.03 -15.98
N PRO A 14 -1.18 0.46 -16.98
CA PRO A 14 -1.54 -0.95 -16.98
C PRO A 14 -0.35 -1.89 -16.72
N ASN A 15 -0.57 -2.92 -15.92
CA ASN A 15 0.39 -3.96 -15.55
C ASN A 15 1.65 -3.43 -14.83
N VAL A 16 1.57 -2.27 -14.18
CA VAL A 16 2.67 -1.72 -13.38
C VAL A 16 2.47 -2.00 -11.89
N GLY A 17 3.54 -2.45 -11.24
CA GLY A 17 3.66 -2.53 -9.79
C GLY A 17 4.66 -1.49 -9.26
N LYS A 18 4.38 -0.90 -8.10
CA LYS A 18 5.31 0.02 -7.43
C LYS A 18 5.22 -0.10 -5.90
N SER A 19 6.36 -0.14 -5.23
CA SER A 19 6.44 -0.04 -3.76
C SER A 19 6.36 1.41 -3.29
N TYR A 20 5.66 1.61 -2.16
CA TYR A 20 5.45 2.92 -1.52
C TYR A 20 5.94 2.96 -0.08
N TYR A 21 6.24 1.79 0.49
CA TYR A 21 6.89 1.64 1.77
C TYR A 21 7.77 0.41 1.72
N GLU A 22 8.99 0.55 2.25
CA GLU A 22 9.96 -0.52 2.40
C GLU A 22 10.68 -0.35 3.72
N ASN A 23 10.74 -1.42 4.51
CA ASN A 23 11.46 -1.46 5.77
C ASN A 23 12.44 -2.63 5.76
N LEU A 24 13.73 -2.30 5.66
CA LEU A 24 14.82 -3.26 5.61
C LEU A 24 15.29 -3.72 7.00
N ASN A 25 14.76 -3.14 8.07
CA ASN A 25 15.19 -3.36 9.45
C ASN A 25 14.33 -4.41 10.18
N GLY A 26 13.73 -5.35 9.46
CA GLY A 26 12.89 -6.40 10.07
C GLY A 26 11.46 -5.98 10.39
N GLY A 27 10.97 -4.94 9.72
CA GLY A 27 9.56 -4.51 9.70
C GLY A 27 9.15 -3.65 10.91
N ALA A 28 8.05 -2.92 10.74
CA ALA A 28 7.46 -2.11 11.80
C ALA A 28 5.94 -2.18 11.73
N ASP A 29 5.27 -2.03 12.87
CA ASP A 29 3.82 -1.92 12.88
C ASP A 29 3.41 -0.66 12.13
N ALA A 30 2.45 -0.79 11.22
CA ALA A 30 2.05 0.32 10.36
C ALA A 30 0.55 0.30 10.05
N ALA A 31 -0.01 1.48 9.80
CA ALA A 31 -1.29 1.63 9.15
C ALA A 31 -1.07 2.07 7.70
N VAL A 32 -1.67 1.36 6.75
CA VAL A 32 -1.62 1.67 5.31
C VAL A 32 -3.03 2.05 4.88
N THR A 33 -3.19 3.28 4.41
CA THR A 33 -4.43 3.77 3.83
C THR A 33 -4.22 4.03 2.35
N VAL A 34 -5.05 3.44 1.50
CA VAL A 34 -5.06 3.65 0.06
C VAL A 34 -6.42 4.21 -0.32
N ASN A 35 -6.42 5.31 -1.06
CA ASN A 35 -7.60 5.87 -1.68
C ASN A 35 -7.49 5.71 -3.19
N ASN A 36 -8.30 4.81 -3.76
CA ASN A 36 -8.36 4.59 -5.20
C ASN A 36 -9.37 5.57 -5.81
N LEU A 37 -8.85 6.59 -6.49
CA LEU A 37 -9.65 7.64 -7.13
C LEU A 37 -9.98 7.31 -8.59
N SER A 38 -9.51 6.16 -9.09
CA SER A 38 -9.82 5.71 -10.44
C SER A 38 -11.10 4.88 -10.50
N GLU A 39 -11.63 4.70 -11.70
CA GLU A 39 -12.80 3.84 -11.94
C GLU A 39 -12.47 2.34 -11.92
N PHE A 40 -11.17 1.99 -11.89
CA PHE A 40 -10.69 0.62 -12.00
C PHE A 40 -10.03 0.15 -10.71
N ASP A 41 -9.96 -1.16 -10.53
CA ASP A 41 -9.38 -1.77 -9.34
C ASP A 41 -7.85 -1.58 -9.27
N VAL A 42 -7.36 -1.40 -8.04
CA VAL A 42 -5.92 -1.48 -7.73
C VAL A 42 -5.70 -2.49 -6.62
N ALA A 43 -4.66 -3.31 -6.74
CA ALA A 43 -4.31 -4.28 -5.72
C ALA A 43 -3.26 -3.71 -4.77
N LEU A 44 -3.56 -3.72 -3.47
CA LEU A 44 -2.60 -3.47 -2.40
C LEU A 44 -1.93 -4.79 -1.99
N VAL A 45 -0.64 -4.88 -2.24
CA VAL A 45 0.21 -6.02 -1.88
C VAL A 45 0.97 -5.69 -0.60
N ILE A 46 0.74 -6.50 0.44
CA ILE A 46 1.34 -6.38 1.76
C ILE A 46 2.29 -7.54 1.97
N THR A 47 3.54 -7.22 2.32
CA THR A 47 4.53 -8.18 2.81
C THR A 47 4.90 -7.83 4.23
N SER A 48 4.81 -8.79 5.15
CA SER A 48 5.14 -8.64 6.56
C SER A 48 6.04 -9.77 7.03
N VAL A 49 6.74 -9.58 8.15
CA VAL A 49 7.65 -10.59 8.67
C VAL A 49 6.88 -11.84 9.13
N ASN A 50 7.36 -13.01 8.71
CA ASN A 50 6.81 -14.32 9.08
C ASN A 50 5.32 -14.51 8.71
N ALA A 51 4.85 -13.81 7.69
CA ALA A 51 3.50 -13.97 7.15
C ALA A 51 3.58 -14.11 5.61
N PRO A 52 2.60 -14.81 5.01
CA PRO A 52 2.51 -14.88 3.55
C PRO A 52 2.21 -13.49 2.97
N VAL A 53 2.56 -13.30 1.70
CA VAL A 53 2.16 -12.10 0.96
C VAL A 53 0.65 -12.04 0.87
N GLN A 54 0.07 -10.92 1.31
CA GLN A 54 -1.37 -10.66 1.26
C GLN A 54 -1.66 -9.67 0.14
N THR A 55 -2.70 -9.94 -0.65
CA THR A 55 -3.14 -9.05 -1.72
C THR A 55 -4.59 -8.67 -1.47
N TYR A 56 -4.87 -7.37 -1.42
CA TYR A 56 -6.20 -6.81 -1.23
C TYR A 56 -6.60 -6.04 -2.47
N VAL A 57 -7.70 -6.40 -3.09
CA VAL A 57 -8.26 -5.63 -4.21
C VAL A 57 -9.04 -4.46 -3.63
N ILE A 58 -8.72 -3.25 -4.10
CA ILE A 58 -9.42 -2.02 -3.75
C ILE A 58 -10.20 -1.60 -4.99
N PRO A 59 -11.54 -1.73 -4.96
CA PRO A 59 -12.37 -1.35 -6.10
C PRO A 59 -12.16 0.12 -6.50
N GLY A 60 -12.54 0.44 -7.73
CA GLY A 60 -12.61 1.83 -8.18
C GLY A 60 -13.45 2.70 -7.23
N ASN A 61 -13.06 3.96 -7.08
CA ASN A 61 -13.73 4.97 -6.24
C ASN A 61 -13.94 4.52 -4.77
N ASN A 62 -13.05 3.68 -4.25
CA ASN A 62 -13.10 3.19 -2.87
C ASN A 62 -11.77 3.41 -2.15
N SER A 63 -11.79 3.26 -0.84
CA SER A 63 -10.60 3.30 0.00
C SER A 63 -10.52 2.08 0.90
N LEU A 64 -9.29 1.72 1.28
CA LEU A 64 -8.99 0.65 2.22
C LEU A 64 -7.95 1.15 3.22
N THR A 65 -8.19 0.89 4.50
CA THR A 65 -7.20 1.09 5.56
C THR A 65 -6.93 -0.22 6.26
N LEU A 66 -5.66 -0.58 6.36
CA LEU A 66 -5.20 -1.79 7.05
C LEU A 66 -4.23 -1.42 8.16
N VAL A 67 -4.38 -2.06 9.31
CA VAL A 67 -3.36 -2.10 10.35
C VAL A 67 -2.56 -3.37 10.17
N VAL A 68 -1.28 -3.24 9.87
CA VAL A 68 -0.38 -4.32 9.51
C VAL A 68 0.72 -4.45 10.56
N PRO A 69 0.80 -5.57 11.29
CA PRO A 69 1.91 -5.83 12.19
C PRO A 69 3.18 -6.16 11.40
N ARG A 70 4.32 -5.61 11.82
CA ARG A 70 5.65 -5.89 11.23
C ARG A 70 5.68 -5.79 9.70
N LEU A 71 5.10 -4.72 9.15
CA LEU A 71 5.09 -4.42 7.72
C LEU A 71 6.53 -4.28 7.19
N LEU A 72 6.85 -5.02 6.14
CA LEU A 72 8.10 -4.90 5.39
C LEU A 72 7.90 -4.07 4.12
N VAL A 73 6.88 -4.40 3.33
CA VAL A 73 6.61 -3.73 2.05
C VAL A 73 5.12 -3.49 1.89
N ALA A 74 4.75 -2.27 1.48
CA ALA A 74 3.44 -1.99 0.91
C ALA A 74 3.62 -1.52 -0.54
N ALA A 75 3.01 -2.26 -1.47
CA ALA A 75 3.08 -1.99 -2.89
C ALA A 75 1.69 -1.94 -3.51
N LEU A 76 1.55 -1.17 -4.58
CA LEU A 76 0.35 -1.16 -5.41
C LEU A 76 0.64 -1.82 -6.74
N LEU A 77 -0.32 -2.58 -7.24
CA LEU A 77 -0.27 -3.28 -8.52
C LEU A 77 -1.55 -3.04 -9.30
N THR A 78 -1.42 -2.63 -10.55
CA THR A 78 -2.53 -2.54 -11.50
C THR A 78 -2.60 -3.76 -12.40
N GLY A 79 -3.82 -4.17 -12.77
CA GLY A 79 -4.06 -5.15 -13.83
C GLY A 79 -3.97 -4.56 -15.23
N ALA A 80 -4.81 -5.03 -16.16
CA ALA A 80 -4.80 -4.59 -17.56
C ALA A 80 -5.25 -3.12 -17.81
N VAL A 81 -5.64 -2.41 -16.75
CA VAL A 81 -6.16 -1.03 -16.77
C VAL A 81 -5.35 -0.15 -15.81
N PRO A 82 -5.22 1.17 -16.08
CA PRO A 82 -4.49 2.07 -15.20
C PRO A 82 -5.26 2.38 -13.92
N ALA A 83 -4.57 2.82 -12.88
CA ALA A 83 -5.19 3.32 -11.65
C ALA A 83 -4.43 4.52 -11.09
N PHE A 84 -5.14 5.42 -10.40
CA PHE A 84 -4.55 6.58 -9.74
C PHE A 84 -5.26 6.88 -8.42
N GLY A 85 -4.56 7.59 -7.54
CA GLY A 85 -5.08 7.89 -6.21
C GLY A 85 -3.98 8.30 -5.25
N THR A 86 -4.20 8.02 -3.96
CA THR A 86 -3.22 8.31 -2.91
C THR A 86 -2.99 7.13 -2.00
N ILE A 87 -1.79 7.06 -1.43
CA ILE A 87 -1.41 6.11 -0.39
C ILE A 87 -0.71 6.85 0.74
N GLN A 88 -1.12 6.55 1.97
CA GLN A 88 -0.55 7.08 3.20
C GLN A 88 -0.12 5.92 4.08
N VAL A 89 1.07 6.03 4.66
CA VAL A 89 1.60 5.04 5.59
C VAL A 89 1.99 5.74 6.88
N VAL A 90 1.44 5.24 7.99
CA VAL A 90 1.82 5.63 9.35
C VAL A 90 2.58 4.46 9.94
N SER A 91 3.86 4.65 10.27
CA SER A 91 4.71 3.57 10.79
C SER A 91 5.11 3.85 12.24
N ALA A 92 5.12 2.84 13.08
CA ALA A 92 5.55 2.91 14.47
C ALA A 92 7.07 2.82 14.66
N GLN A 93 7.87 3.17 13.62
CA GLN A 93 9.34 3.09 13.67
C GLN A 93 9.90 3.75 14.95
N LEU A 94 10.67 2.95 15.69
CA LEU A 94 11.56 3.41 16.76
C LEU A 94 12.87 3.91 16.17
#